data_AF-A8U8G0-F1
#
_entry.id   AF-A8U8G0-F1
#
_cell.length_a   1.000
_cell.length_b   1.000
_cell.length_c   1.000
_cell.angle_alpha   90.00
_cell.angle_beta   90.00
_cell.angle_gamma   90.00
#
_symmetry.space_group_name_H-M   'P 1'
#
loop_
_entity.id
_entity.type
_entity.pdbx_description
1 polymer ?
#
loop_
_entity_poly.entity_id
_entity_poly.type
_entity_poly.pdbx_seq_one_letter_code
_entity_poly.pdbx_strand_id
1 'polypeptide(L)'
;MLLSILFLIFSLLLIYAAYFFYTGKAMVLLTSTGKETTPKTAAFFKFYGRLFFIGGLGSLVLVFYQLTLLAFAVLLFVMLTMLFFIFGLNKRM
;
A
#
# COMPACT_ATOMS: atom_id res chain seq x y z
N MET A 1 -2.12 12.51 21.92
CA MET A 1 -1.03 13.15 21.14
C MET A 1 -0.09 12.14 20.49
N LEU A 2 0.49 11.19 21.23
CA LEU A 2 1.42 10.20 20.66
C LEU A 2 0.82 9.35 19.54
N LEU A 3 -0.45 8.96 19.67
CA LEU A 3 -1.17 8.19 18.65
C LEU A 3 -1.36 8.98 17.34
N SER A 4 -1.60 10.29 17.40
CA SER A 4 -1.75 11.15 16.21
C SER A 4 -0.45 11.24 15.43
N ILE A 5 0.68 11.40 16.14
CA ILE A 5 2.02 11.44 15.54
C ILE A 5 2.33 10.10 14.86
N LEU A 6 2.00 8.99 15.52
CA LEU A 6 2.18 7.65 14.96
C LEU A 6 1.39 7.46 13.65
N PHE A 7 0.12 7.88 13.61
CA PHE A 7 -0.69 7.80 12.40
C PHE A 7 -0.22 8.76 11.30
N LEU A 8 0.36 9.91 11.64
CA LEU A 8 0.96 10.80 10.68
C LEU A 8 2.19 10.16 10.02
N ILE A 9 3.08 9.56 10.81
CA ILE A 9 4.22 8.77 10.30
C ILE A 9 3.71 7.61 9.43
N PHE A 10 2.68 6.90 9.88
CA PHE A 10 2.10 5.80 9.13
C PHE A 10 1.51 6.25 7.77
N SER A 11 0.86 7.40 7.74
CA SER A 11 0.32 7.99 6.51
C SER A 11 1.44 8.34 5.52
N LEU A 12 2.56 8.89 6.02
CA LEU A 12 3.74 9.15 5.21
C LEU A 12 4.36 7.85 4.68
N LEU A 13 4.43 6.80 5.50
CA LEU A 13 4.91 5.48 5.08
C LEU A 13 4.01 4.87 3.99
N LEU A 14 2.69 4.99 4.11
CA LEU A 14 1.75 4.53 3.08
C LEU A 14 1.95 5.27 1.76
N ILE A 15 2.14 6.58 1.81
CA ILE A 15 2.41 7.40 0.61
C ILE A 15 3.76 7.03 -0.01
N TYR A 16 4.79 6.80 0.81
CA TYR A 16 6.09 6.35 0.34
C TYR A 16 6.03 4.95 -0.27
N ALA A 17 5.29 4.03 0.34
CA ALA A 17 5.02 2.71 -0.22
C ALA A 17 4.30 2.83 -1.57
N ALA A 18 3.29 3.71 -1.68
CA ALA A 18 2.63 3.99 -2.93
C ALA A 18 3.60 4.45 -4.02
N TYR A 19 4.51 5.36 -3.69
CA TYR A 19 5.57 5.80 -4.59
C TYR A 19 6.50 4.65 -5.01
N PHE A 20 6.88 3.78 -4.07
CA PHE A 20 7.69 2.58 -4.35
C PHE A 20 6.99 1.62 -5.32
N PHE A 21 5.68 1.41 -5.18
CA PHE A 21 4.88 0.60 -6.09
C PHE A 21 4.68 1.27 -7.46
N TYR A 22 4.52 2.60 -7.49
CA TYR A 22 4.30 3.36 -8.72
C TYR A 22 5.56 3.45 -9.59
N THR A 23 6.72 3.60 -8.96
CA THR A 23 8.04 3.62 -9.62
C THR A 23 8.48 2.25 -10.15
N GLY A 24 7.70 1.19 -9.90
CA GLY A 24 8.01 -0.15 -10.39
C GLY A 24 9.15 -0.84 -9.66
N LYS A 25 9.72 -0.22 -8.62
CA LYS A 25 10.77 -0.83 -7.79
C LYS A 25 10.30 -2.10 -7.08
N ALA A 26 8.98 -2.23 -6.87
CA ALA A 26 8.36 -3.45 -6.36
C ALA A 26 8.48 -4.67 -7.29
N MET A 27 8.92 -4.50 -8.55
CA MET A 27 9.21 -5.63 -9.45
C MET A 27 10.35 -6.52 -8.94
N VAL A 28 11.24 -6.00 -8.08
CA VAL A 28 12.28 -6.80 -7.41
C VAL A 28 11.69 -7.94 -6.57
N LEU A 29 10.43 -7.82 -6.13
CA LEU A 29 9.72 -8.86 -5.38
C LEU A 29 9.33 -10.07 -6.26
N LEU A 30 9.39 -9.94 -7.58
CA LEU A 30 9.18 -11.06 -8.50
C LEU A 30 10.54 -11.67 -8.84
N THR A 31 10.80 -12.86 -8.31
CA THR A 31 12.04 -13.62 -8.50
C THR A 31 12.21 -14.20 -9.91
N SER A 32 11.34 -13.86 -10.87
CA SER A 32 11.47 -14.32 -12.26
C SER A 32 12.49 -13.48 -13.02
N THR A 33 13.75 -13.88 -12.89
CA THR A 33 14.88 -13.43 -13.71
C THR A 33 14.62 -13.82 -15.17
N GLY A 34 14.01 -12.93 -15.98
CA GLY A 34 14.06 -13.03 -17.44
C GLY A 34 12.75 -13.22 -18.21
N LYS A 35 11.56 -13.11 -17.59
CA LYS A 35 10.32 -13.06 -18.37
C LYS A 35 9.86 -11.62 -18.53
N GLU A 36 9.67 -11.22 -19.80
CA GLU A 36 9.11 -9.94 -20.22
C GLU A 36 8.10 -9.40 -19.23
N THR A 37 8.30 -8.16 -18.79
CA THR A 37 7.41 -7.45 -17.88
C THR A 37 6.01 -7.40 -18.49
N THR A 38 5.19 -8.38 -18.15
CA THR A 38 3.85 -8.48 -18.72
C THR A 38 3.11 -7.22 -18.27
N PRO A 39 2.43 -6.48 -19.16
CA PRO A 39 1.76 -5.23 -18.80
C PRO A 39 0.74 -5.41 -17.66
N LYS A 40 0.21 -6.63 -17.49
CA LYS A 40 -0.65 -7.04 -16.39
C LYS A 40 0.02 -6.97 -15.00
N THR A 41 1.33 -7.12 -14.91
CA THR A 41 2.13 -7.07 -13.67
C THR A 41 2.47 -5.65 -13.28
N ALA A 42 2.83 -4.81 -14.23
CA ALA A 42 2.97 -3.37 -13.99
C ALA A 42 1.63 -2.74 -13.57
N ALA A 43 0.51 -3.13 -14.19
CA ALA A 43 -0.82 -2.66 -13.83
C ALA A 43 -1.23 -3.05 -12.40
N PHE A 44 -0.82 -4.23 -11.91
CA PHE A 44 -1.06 -4.67 -10.54
C PHE A 44 -0.32 -3.81 -9.52
N PHE A 45 0.99 -3.63 -9.67
CA PHE A 45 1.73 -2.77 -8.75
C PHE A 45 1.22 -1.32 -8.78
N LYS A 46 0.87 -0.78 -9.95
CA LYS A 46 0.24 0.55 -10.06
C LYS A 46 -1.14 0.62 -9.38
N PHE A 47 -1.92 -0.46 -9.39
CA PHE A 47 -3.19 -0.53 -8.67
C PHE A 47 -2.96 -0.47 -7.15
N TYR A 48 -2.05 -1.28 -6.62
CA TYR A 48 -1.69 -1.23 -5.19
C TYR A 48 -1.09 0.12 -4.79
N GLY A 49 -0.24 0.71 -5.65
CA GLY A 49 0.28 2.05 -5.44
C GLY A 49 -0.84 3.09 -5.30
N ARG A 50 -1.85 3.08 -6.19
CA ARG A 50 -3.02 3.96 -6.06
C ARG A 50 -3.81 3.70 -4.78
N LEU A 51 -4.00 2.44 -4.41
CA LEU A 51 -4.71 2.07 -3.19
C LEU A 51 -4.00 2.62 -1.94
N PHE A 52 -2.69 2.41 -1.82
CA PHE A 52 -1.89 2.91 -0.70
C PHE A 52 -1.81 4.43 -0.68
N PHE A 53 -1.80 5.09 -1.85
CA PHE A 53 -1.82 6.55 -1.93
C PHE A 53 -3.13 7.13 -1.41
N ILE A 54 -4.27 6.60 -1.88
CA ILE A 54 -5.60 7.03 -1.41
C ILE A 54 -5.76 6.73 0.09
N GLY A 55 -5.33 5.55 0.55
CA GLY A 55 -5.33 5.19 1.96
C GLY A 55 -4.46 6.11 2.82
N GLY A 56 -3.27 6.45 2.35
CA GLY A 56 -2.36 7.39 3.02
C GLY A 56 -2.92 8.82 3.09
N LEU A 57 -3.50 9.32 2.00
CA LEU A 57 -4.18 10.63 1.99
C LEU A 57 -5.41 10.65 2.91
N GLY A 58 -6.24 9.61 2.83
CA GLY A 58 -7.42 9.48 3.70
C GLY A 58 -7.04 9.42 5.16
N SER A 59 -5.98 8.68 5.50
CA SER A 59 -5.42 8.62 6.85
C SER A 59 -4.94 10.00 7.31
N LEU A 60 -4.23 10.76 6.47
CA LEU A 60 -3.77 12.11 6.76
C LEU A 60 -4.91 13.07 7.15
N VAL A 61 -6.06 12.97 6.46
CA VAL A 61 -7.25 13.78 6.76
C VAL A 61 -7.91 13.32 8.06
N LEU A 62 -8.09 12.01 8.23
CA LEU A 62 -8.80 11.41 9.37
C LEU A 62 -8.03 11.52 10.69
N VAL A 63 -6.71 11.71 10.66
CA VAL A 63 -5.87 11.93 11.86
C VAL A 63 -6.38 13.08 12.74
N PHE A 64 -7.03 14.09 12.15
CA PHE A 64 -7.51 15.27 12.89
C PHE A 64 -8.94 15.13 13.43
N TYR A 65 -9.71 14.13 12.98
CA TYR A 65 -11.14 14.01 13.32
C TYR A 65 -11.43 12.86 14.29
N GLN A 66 -11.05 11.63 13.96
CA GLN A 66 -11.45 10.44 14.74
C GLN A 66 -10.35 9.37 14.74
N LEU A 67 -9.40 9.49 15.68
CA LEU A 67 -8.25 8.58 15.77
C LEU A 67 -8.64 7.11 15.98
N THR A 68 -9.66 6.83 16.78
CA THR A 68 -10.05 5.43 17.10
C THR A 68 -10.62 4.73 15.88
N LEU A 69 -11.48 5.41 15.11
CA LEU A 69 -12.03 4.88 13.86
C LEU A 69 -10.97 4.76 12.78
N LEU A 70 -10.04 5.72 12.72
CA LEU A 70 -8.88 5.63 11.83
C LEU A 70 -8.05 4.38 12.12
N ALA A 71 -7.81 4.04 13.39
CA ALA A 71 -7.05 2.86 13.77
C ALA A 71 -7.68 1.56 13.22
N PHE A 72 -8.99 1.40 13.40
CA PHE A 72 -9.70 0.23 12.88
C PHE A 72 -9.75 0.21 11.35
N ALA A 73 -10.00 1.36 10.71
CA ALA A 73 -10.04 1.47 9.26
C ALA A 73 -8.67 1.15 8.63
N VAL A 74 -7.59 1.68 9.20
CA VAL A 74 -6.21 1.41 8.75
C VAL A 74 -5.86 -0.05 8.96
N LEU A 75 -6.17 -0.63 10.11
CA LEU A 75 -5.87 -2.03 10.40
C LEU A 75 -6.58 -2.97 9.42
N LEU A 76 -7.88 -2.76 9.20
CA LEU A 76 -8.66 -3.54 8.24
C LEU A 76 -8.14 -3.35 6.80
N PHE A 77 -7.81 -2.11 6.42
CA PHE A 77 -7.23 -1.79 5.12
C PHE A 77 -5.89 -2.51 4.89
N VAL A 78 -4.97 -2.44 5.85
CA VAL A 78 -3.65 -3.09 5.77
C VAL A 78 -3.78 -4.61 5.71
N MET A 79 -4.65 -5.20 6.53
CA MET A 79 -4.89 -6.65 6.51
C MET A 79 -5.41 -7.13 5.16
N LEU A 80 -6.47 -6.48 4.64
CA LEU A 80 -7.03 -6.86 3.33
C LEU A 80 -6.03 -6.64 2.20
N THR A 81 -5.35 -5.49 2.18
CA THR A 81 -4.37 -5.20 1.13
C THR A 81 -3.21 -6.18 1.14
N MET A 82 -2.68 -6.53 2.31
CA MET A 82 -1.62 -7.57 2.40
C MET A 82 -2.12 -8.94 1.95
N LEU A 83 -3.32 -9.35 2.36
CA LEU A 83 -3.86 -10.66 1.99
C LEU A 83 -4.07 -10.77 0.47
N PHE A 84 -4.69 -9.76 -0.14
CA PHE A 84 -4.85 -9.71 -1.59
C PHE A 84 -3.50 -9.57 -2.31
N PHE A 85 -2.53 -8.87 -1.73
CA PHE A 85 -1.20 -8.72 -2.30
C PHE A 85 -0.46 -10.05 -2.34
N ILE A 86 -0.45 -10.80 -1.24
CA ILE A 86 0.17 -12.12 -1.14
C ILE A 86 -0.50 -13.10 -2.11
N PHE A 87 -1.83 -13.17 -2.13
CA PHE A 87 -2.56 -14.04 -3.06
C PHE A 87 -2.30 -13.65 -4.52
N GLY A 88 -2.25 -12.35 -4.80
CA GLY A 88 -1.94 -11.81 -6.12
C GLY A 88 -0.51 -12.08 -6.57
N LEU A 89 0.46 -12.07 -5.66
CA LEU A 89 1.84 -12.48 -5.92
C LEU A 89 1.94 -13.98 -6.17
N ASN A 90 1.33 -14.81 -5.32
CA ASN A 90 1.35 -16.27 -5.46
C ASN A 90 0.75 -16.75 -6.79
N LYS A 91 -0.27 -16.05 -7.32
CA LYS A 91 -0.82 -16.34 -8.65
C LYS A 91 0.11 -15.95 -9.81
N ARG A 92 1.08 -15.06 -9.58
CA ARG A 92 1.94 -14.46 -10.62
C ARG A 92 3.38 -14.99 -10.60
N MET A 93 3.82 -15.58 -9.50
CA MET A 93 5.05 -16.39 -9.41
C MET A 93 4.82 -17.74 -10.07
#